data_AF-A0A9D0IBP1-F1
#
_entry.id   AF-A0A9D0IBP1-F1
#
_cell.length_a   1.000
_cell.length_b   1.000
_cell.length_c   1.000
_cell.angle_alpha   90.00
_cell.angle_beta   90.00
_cell.angle_gamma   90.00
#
_symmetry.space_group_name_H-M   'P 1'
#
loop_
_entity.id
_entity.type
_entity.pdbx_description
1 polymer ?
#
loop_
_entity_poly.entity_id
_entity_poly.type
_entity_poly.pdbx_seq_one_letter_code
_entity_poly.pdbx_strand_id
1 'polypeptide(L)'
;GIWDGERYDNDRLTFINLPVLKHHDWFGTTAAVKNFLGVMSKYAGVEQIGGKPEFHDALIKPFNGLPPGLPGSLMALRFPDLNIVDATYVGVWGNRTDQATYERSPRQGTLLAGRDPVALDYYAAREVLGPLKREAGLPRYQQENGDPDKDGLFRRYLIASQERLLEAGYTVRFGPDAFDLFSTRLS
;
A
#
# COMPACT_ATOMS: atom_id res chain seq x y z
N GLY A 1 19.80 -6.64 -0.14
CA GLY A 1 20.92 -7.58 -0.22
C GLY A 1 22.28 -6.94 -0.07
N ILE A 2 23.30 -7.78 0.03
CA ILE A 2 24.72 -7.40 0.03
C ILE A 2 25.32 -7.89 -1.30
N TRP A 3 26.02 -7.01 -2.01
CA TRP A 3 26.82 -7.40 -3.18
C TRP A 3 28.09 -8.10 -2.70
N ASP A 4 28.36 -9.32 -3.18
CA ASP A 4 29.54 -10.10 -2.77
C ASP A 4 30.71 -10.04 -3.78
N GLY A 5 30.54 -9.32 -4.88
CA GLY A 5 31.51 -9.26 -5.98
C GLY A 5 31.00 -9.91 -7.27
N GLU A 6 30.06 -10.85 -7.17
CA GLU A 6 29.51 -11.60 -8.31
C GLU A 6 28.00 -11.51 -8.41
N ARG A 7 27.30 -11.52 -7.26
CA ARG A 7 25.84 -11.47 -7.20
C ARG A 7 25.35 -10.63 -6.03
N TYR A 8 24.09 -10.23 -6.14
CA TYR A 8 23.38 -9.58 -5.04
C TYR A 8 22.68 -10.64 -4.19
N ASP A 9 23.13 -10.81 -2.96
CA ASP A 9 22.53 -11.75 -2.02
C ASP A 9 21.44 -11.05 -1.20
N ASN A 10 20.17 -11.32 -1.52
CA ASN A 10 19.03 -10.73 -0.84
C ASN A 10 18.83 -11.22 0.60
N ASP A 11 19.26 -12.44 0.91
CA ASP A 11 18.98 -13.11 2.18
C ASP A 11 19.86 -12.59 3.32
N ARG A 12 20.95 -11.89 2.98
CA ARG A 12 21.88 -11.29 3.94
C ARG A 12 21.40 -9.99 4.58
N LEU A 13 20.23 -9.48 4.21
CA LEU A 13 19.62 -8.31 4.85
C LEU A 13 18.14 -8.57 5.09
N THR A 14 17.69 -8.34 6.32
CA THR A 14 16.25 -8.21 6.61
C THR A 14 15.73 -6.88 6.13
N PHE A 15 14.69 -6.88 5.31
CA PHE A 15 14.01 -5.69 4.83
C PHE A 15 12.63 -5.57 5.47
N ILE A 16 12.45 -4.51 6.26
CA ILE A 16 11.18 -4.18 6.92
C ILE A 16 10.54 -3.01 6.16
N ASN A 17 9.32 -3.21 5.69
CA ASN A 17 8.49 -2.16 5.09
C ASN A 17 7.61 -1.53 6.18
N LEU A 18 7.80 -0.23 6.44
CA LEU A 18 7.15 0.49 7.54
C LEU A 18 6.32 1.70 7.05
N PRO A 19 5.19 1.49 6.34
CA PRO A 19 4.29 2.56 5.93
C PRO A 19 3.41 3.09 7.07
N VAL A 20 2.89 4.30 6.89
CA VAL A 20 1.81 4.87 7.72
C VAL A 20 0.46 4.65 7.03
N LEU A 21 -0.58 4.31 7.81
CA LEU A 21 -1.95 4.16 7.33
C LEU A 21 -2.61 5.53 7.10
N LYS A 22 -3.05 5.79 5.86
CA LYS A 22 -3.86 6.98 5.55
C LYS A 22 -4.86 6.76 4.42
N HIS A 23 -5.92 7.56 4.43
CA HIS A 23 -6.74 7.82 3.26
C HIS A 23 -5.96 8.58 2.19
N HIS A 24 -6.19 8.24 0.93
CA HIS A 24 -5.70 9.00 -0.21
C HIS A 24 -6.83 9.17 -1.22
N ASP A 25 -7.13 10.40 -1.64
CA ASP A 25 -8.35 10.66 -2.44
C ASP A 25 -8.39 9.91 -3.78
N TRP A 26 -7.24 9.68 -4.41
CA TRP A 26 -7.19 8.90 -5.65
C TRP A 26 -6.99 7.40 -5.41
N PHE A 27 -5.92 7.00 -4.71
CA PHE A 27 -5.58 5.60 -4.41
C PHE A 27 -6.49 4.89 -3.38
N GLY A 28 -7.35 5.61 -2.67
CA GLY A 28 -8.19 5.10 -1.58
C GLY A 28 -7.46 4.94 -0.25
N THR A 29 -6.42 4.09 -0.24
CA THR A 29 -5.64 3.72 0.95
C THR A 29 -4.15 3.74 0.66
N THR A 30 -3.36 4.26 1.60
CA THR A 30 -1.90 4.11 1.64
C THR A 30 -1.53 3.18 2.79
N ALA A 31 -0.83 2.10 2.45
CA ALA A 31 -0.31 1.10 3.37
C ALA A 31 0.88 0.37 2.68
N ALA A 32 1.09 -0.93 2.92
CA ALA A 32 2.27 -1.70 2.53
C ALA A 32 2.55 -1.70 1.03
N VAL A 33 1.54 -1.99 0.19
CA VAL A 33 1.72 -2.10 -1.26
C VAL A 33 2.00 -0.73 -1.88
N LYS A 34 1.24 0.29 -1.49
CA LYS A 34 1.42 1.64 -2.02
C LYS A 34 2.76 2.26 -1.64
N ASN A 35 3.38 1.85 -0.53
CA ASN A 35 4.67 2.40 -0.07
C ASN A 35 5.78 2.24 -1.11
N PHE A 36 5.74 1.16 -1.89
CA PHE A 36 6.73 0.90 -2.94
C PHE A 36 6.66 1.85 -4.13
N LEU A 37 5.57 2.59 -4.31
CA LEU A 37 5.57 3.69 -5.28
C LEU A 37 6.53 4.82 -4.88
N GLY A 38 6.94 4.90 -3.62
CA GLY A 38 7.95 5.86 -3.16
C GLY A 38 9.38 5.46 -3.49
N VAL A 39 9.64 4.19 -3.84
CA VAL A 39 11.01 3.72 -4.13
C VAL A 39 11.39 3.82 -5.61
N MET A 40 10.40 3.99 -6.50
CA MET A 40 10.68 4.13 -7.93
C MET A 40 11.19 5.53 -8.26
N SER A 41 12.16 5.61 -9.17
CA SER A 41 12.47 6.87 -9.84
C SER A 41 11.40 7.16 -10.88
N LYS A 42 10.74 8.32 -10.78
CA LYS A 42 9.82 8.79 -11.83
C LYS A 42 10.48 8.92 -13.21
N TYR A 43 11.81 9.04 -13.24
CA TYR A 43 12.60 9.22 -14.46
C TYR A 43 13.16 7.92 -15.05
N ALA A 44 12.99 6.77 -14.37
CA ALA A 44 13.45 5.47 -14.86
C ALA A 44 12.54 4.93 -15.98
N GLY A 45 12.49 5.64 -17.11
CA GLY A 45 11.79 5.23 -18.33
C GLY A 45 10.30 5.54 -18.39
N VAL A 46 9.78 6.40 -17.51
CA VAL A 46 8.33 6.64 -17.35
C VAL A 46 7.96 8.10 -17.60
N GLU A 47 8.62 9.07 -16.96
CA GLU A 47 8.35 10.50 -17.15
C GLU A 47 9.56 11.22 -17.72
N GLN A 48 9.34 12.02 -18.78
CA GLN A 48 10.28 13.08 -19.14
C GLN A 48 10.32 14.13 -18.03
N ILE A 49 11.44 14.84 -17.87
CA ILE A 49 11.51 15.98 -16.94
C ILE A 49 10.45 17.02 -17.34
N GLY A 50 9.43 17.22 -16.50
CA GLY A 50 8.28 18.11 -16.76
C GLY A 50 7.06 17.43 -17.39
N GLY A 51 7.07 16.11 -17.60
CA GLY A 51 5.94 15.33 -18.12
C GLY A 51 4.80 15.13 -17.11
N LYS A 52 3.63 14.71 -17.61
CA LYS A 52 2.52 14.28 -16.76
C LYS A 52 2.84 12.93 -16.12
N PRO A 53 2.34 12.64 -14.90
CA PRO A 53 2.63 11.38 -14.25
C PRO A 53 1.79 10.23 -14.81
N GLU A 54 2.30 9.60 -15.87
CA GLU A 54 1.64 8.51 -16.59
C GLU A 54 1.67 7.16 -15.84
N PHE A 55 2.55 7.00 -14.84
CA PHE A 55 2.65 5.76 -14.06
C PHE A 55 1.36 5.41 -13.30
N HIS A 56 0.50 6.40 -13.06
CA HIS A 56 -0.79 6.22 -12.41
C HIS A 56 -1.71 5.28 -13.21
N ASP A 57 -1.61 5.24 -14.54
CA ASP A 57 -2.34 4.26 -15.34
C ASP A 57 -1.81 2.83 -15.11
N ALA A 58 -0.51 2.67 -14.85
CA ALA A 58 0.15 1.37 -14.61
C ALA A 58 -0.36 0.61 -13.37
N LEU A 59 -1.16 1.26 -12.53
CA LEU A 59 -1.79 0.63 -11.37
C LEU A 59 -2.82 -0.42 -11.78
N ILE A 60 -3.60 -0.11 -12.82
CA ILE A 60 -4.77 -0.91 -13.23
C ILE A 60 -4.89 -1.10 -14.75
N LYS A 61 -4.01 -0.47 -15.52
CA LYS A 61 -3.93 -0.62 -16.98
C LYS A 61 -2.49 -0.96 -17.37
N PRO A 62 -2.28 -1.58 -18.54
CA PRO A 62 -0.95 -1.70 -19.11
C PRO A 62 -0.32 -0.32 -19.30
N PHE A 63 0.99 -0.23 -19.09
CA PHE A 63 1.76 1.00 -19.23
C PHE A 63 3.15 0.70 -19.78
N ASN A 64 3.54 1.38 -20.86
CA ASN A 64 4.85 1.22 -21.51
C ASN A 64 5.25 -0.26 -21.77
N GLY A 65 4.30 -1.07 -22.26
CA GLY A 65 4.51 -2.50 -22.53
C GLY A 65 4.49 -3.40 -21.28
N LEU A 66 4.34 -2.85 -20.08
CA LEU A 66 4.19 -3.60 -18.84
C LEU A 66 2.71 -3.89 -18.53
N PRO A 67 2.38 -5.03 -17.91
CA PRO A 67 1.03 -5.30 -17.44
C PRO A 67 0.63 -4.38 -16.27
N PRO A 68 -0.66 -4.32 -15.89
CA PRO A 68 -1.12 -3.64 -14.68
C PRO A 68 -0.41 -4.09 -13.40
N GLY A 69 -0.61 -3.38 -12.29
CA GLY A 69 -0.10 -3.83 -10.99
C GLY A 69 1.34 -3.39 -10.72
N LEU A 70 1.76 -2.25 -11.26
CA LEU A 70 3.08 -1.66 -11.02
C LEU A 70 3.56 -1.73 -9.54
N PRO A 71 2.73 -1.43 -8.51
CA PRO A 71 3.18 -1.54 -7.12
C PRO A 71 3.63 -2.96 -6.74
N GLY A 72 2.91 -4.00 -7.20
CA GLY A 72 3.28 -5.40 -6.99
C GLY A 72 4.57 -5.76 -7.72
N SER A 73 4.74 -5.30 -8.97
CA SER A 73 5.98 -5.51 -9.73
C SER A 73 7.20 -4.86 -9.06
N LEU A 74 7.06 -3.63 -8.55
CA LEU A 74 8.12 -2.95 -7.81
C LEU A 74 8.45 -3.68 -6.51
N MET A 75 7.42 -4.14 -5.79
CA MET A 75 7.59 -4.90 -4.56
C MET A 75 8.26 -6.26 -4.81
N ALA A 76 7.99 -6.91 -5.94
CA ALA A 76 8.62 -8.17 -6.30
C ALA A 76 10.15 -8.07 -6.48
N LEU A 77 10.69 -6.89 -6.84
CA LEU A 77 12.13 -6.64 -6.97
C LEU A 77 12.87 -6.84 -5.64
N ARG A 78 12.23 -6.49 -4.53
CA ARG A 78 12.70 -6.80 -3.17
C ARG A 78 11.50 -6.93 -2.24
N PHE A 79 10.98 -8.13 -2.15
CA PHE A 79 9.82 -8.42 -1.30
C PHE A 79 10.21 -8.23 0.19
N PRO A 80 9.40 -7.52 0.99
CA PRO A 80 9.69 -7.33 2.41
C PRO A 80 9.68 -8.65 3.18
N ASP A 81 10.61 -8.81 4.12
CA ASP A 81 10.59 -9.93 5.07
C ASP A 81 9.50 -9.75 6.13
N LEU A 82 9.13 -8.48 6.40
CA LEU A 82 8.04 -8.07 7.26
C LEU A 82 7.47 -6.73 6.80
N ASN A 83 6.15 -6.61 6.82
CA ASN A 83 5.46 -5.33 6.70
C ASN A 83 4.90 -4.96 8.07
N ILE A 84 5.07 -3.70 8.46
CA ILE A 84 4.48 -3.12 9.67
C ILE A 84 3.75 -1.84 9.25
N VAL A 85 2.43 -1.86 9.25
CA VAL A 85 1.62 -0.65 9.03
C VAL A 85 1.47 0.08 10.36
N ASP A 86 2.05 1.27 10.42
CA ASP A 86 1.86 2.21 11.50
C ASP A 86 0.45 2.84 11.37
N ALA A 87 -0.44 2.43 12.26
CA ALA A 87 -1.75 3.03 12.46
C ALA A 87 -1.83 3.70 13.83
N THR A 88 -0.73 4.21 14.37
CA THR A 88 -0.72 4.93 15.66
C THR A 88 -1.52 6.23 15.55
N TYR A 89 -1.30 6.96 14.46
CA TYR A 89 -2.08 8.12 14.01
C TYR A 89 -2.56 7.87 12.58
N VAL A 90 -3.87 7.88 12.36
CA VAL A 90 -4.44 7.55 11.04
C VAL A 90 -4.92 8.80 10.32
N GLY A 91 -4.36 9.08 9.14
CA GLY A 91 -4.74 10.23 8.33
C GLY A 91 -6.05 9.99 7.58
N VAL A 92 -7.19 10.39 8.13
CA VAL A 92 -8.52 10.13 7.52
C VAL A 92 -8.92 11.13 6.43
N TRP A 93 -8.38 12.35 6.43
CA TRP A 93 -8.85 13.46 5.56
C TRP A 93 -8.21 13.54 4.17
N GLY A 94 -7.50 12.51 3.72
CA GLY A 94 -7.02 12.41 2.34
C GLY A 94 -5.77 13.27 2.04
N ASN A 95 -5.72 13.87 0.84
CA ASN A 95 -4.58 14.68 0.37
C ASN A 95 -4.65 16.15 0.79
N ARG A 96 -5.57 16.49 1.71
CA ARG A 96 -5.73 17.85 2.23
C ARG A 96 -4.67 18.10 3.28
N THR A 97 -3.57 18.75 2.88
CA THR A 97 -2.40 19.00 3.73
C THR A 97 -2.72 19.88 4.95
N ASP A 98 -3.73 20.75 4.84
CA ASP A 98 -4.30 21.55 5.93
C ASP A 98 -5.07 20.72 6.97
N GLN A 99 -5.39 19.47 6.64
CA GLN A 99 -6.15 18.54 7.48
C GLN A 99 -5.28 17.42 8.07
N ALA A 100 -3.99 17.38 7.71
CA ALA A 100 -3.03 16.39 8.18
C ALA A 100 -2.38 16.79 9.51
N THR A 101 -3.19 17.26 10.47
CA THR A 101 -2.73 17.63 11.81
C THR A 101 -2.94 16.48 12.80
N TYR A 102 -2.26 16.49 13.95
CA TYR A 102 -2.46 15.49 15.00
C TYR A 102 -3.88 15.54 15.58
N GLU A 103 -4.51 16.71 15.64
CA GLU A 103 -5.88 16.88 16.13
C GLU A 103 -6.92 16.26 15.18
N ARG A 104 -6.61 16.21 13.88
CA ARG A 104 -7.48 15.66 12.83
C ARG A 104 -7.11 14.24 12.40
N SER A 105 -6.02 13.69 12.93
CA SER A 105 -5.57 12.31 12.69
C SER A 105 -5.75 11.51 13.98
N PRO A 106 -6.88 10.81 14.17
CA PRO A 106 -7.19 10.19 15.46
C PRO A 106 -6.11 9.18 15.85
N ARG A 107 -5.65 9.27 17.11
CA ARG A 107 -4.71 8.31 17.69
C ARG A 107 -5.43 6.99 17.92
N GLN A 108 -5.17 5.98 17.09
CA GLN A 108 -5.66 4.61 17.34
C GLN A 108 -4.74 3.85 18.27
N GLY A 109 -3.44 4.12 18.17
CA GLY A 109 -2.41 3.39 18.88
C GLY A 109 -2.23 1.97 18.35
N THR A 110 -2.42 1.71 17.05
CA THR A 110 -2.37 0.33 16.51
C THR A 110 -1.16 0.12 15.62
N LEU A 111 -0.49 -1.02 15.78
CA LEU A 111 0.45 -1.54 14.79
C LEU A 111 -0.12 -2.81 14.18
N LEU A 112 -0.11 -2.88 12.85
CA LEU A 112 -0.47 -4.09 12.11
C LEU A 112 0.80 -4.66 11.48
N ALA A 113 1.07 -5.94 11.67
CA ALA A 113 2.26 -6.58 11.13
C ALA A 113 1.90 -7.87 10.40
N GLY A 114 2.55 -8.12 9.28
CA GLY A 114 2.33 -9.32 8.48
C GLY A 114 3.36 -9.49 7.36
N ARG A 115 3.52 -10.73 6.88
CA ARG A 115 4.38 -11.03 5.72
C ARG A 115 3.67 -10.83 4.40
N ASP A 116 2.36 -11.00 4.37
CA ASP A 116 1.52 -10.76 3.20
C ASP A 116 1.06 -9.29 3.14
N PRO A 117 1.64 -8.46 2.27
CA PRO A 117 1.28 -7.04 2.16
C PRO A 117 -0.11 -6.84 1.55
N VAL A 118 -0.63 -7.80 0.76
CA VAL A 118 -1.95 -7.71 0.15
C VAL A 118 -3.03 -7.93 1.21
N ALA A 119 -2.85 -8.96 2.04
CA ALA A 119 -3.71 -9.24 3.19
C ALA A 119 -3.70 -8.09 4.20
N LEU A 120 -2.50 -7.57 4.49
CA LEU A 120 -2.30 -6.48 5.43
C LEU A 120 -3.01 -5.20 4.97
N ASP A 121 -2.90 -4.84 3.69
CA ASP A 121 -3.56 -3.67 3.12
C ASP A 121 -5.09 -3.86 3.08
N TYR A 122 -5.58 -5.06 2.74
CA TYR A 122 -7.00 -5.39 2.80
C TYR A 122 -7.55 -5.16 4.22
N TYR A 123 -6.92 -5.75 5.23
CA TYR A 123 -7.35 -5.64 6.62
C TYR A 123 -7.25 -4.20 7.12
N ALA A 124 -6.11 -3.53 6.92
CA ALA A 124 -5.91 -2.16 7.38
C ALA A 124 -6.95 -1.20 6.79
N ALA A 125 -7.30 -1.40 5.52
CA ALA A 125 -8.32 -0.60 4.86
C ALA A 125 -9.74 -0.87 5.41
N ARG A 126 -10.11 -2.15 5.55
CA ARG A 126 -11.46 -2.57 5.94
C ARG A 126 -11.75 -2.36 7.42
N GLU A 127 -10.83 -2.80 8.28
CA GLU A 127 -11.05 -2.92 9.72
C GLU A 127 -10.55 -1.72 10.52
N VAL A 128 -9.59 -0.94 9.98
CA VAL A 128 -9.05 0.23 10.67
C VAL A 128 -9.47 1.52 9.99
N LEU A 129 -9.05 1.74 8.74
CA LEU A 129 -9.29 3.02 8.06
C LEU A 129 -10.78 3.26 7.76
N GLY A 130 -11.52 2.23 7.32
CA GLY A 130 -12.94 2.31 6.99
C GLY A 130 -13.82 2.84 8.15
N PRO A 131 -13.77 2.23 9.35
CA PRO A 131 -14.47 2.73 10.53
C PRO A 131 -14.13 4.19 10.85
N LEU A 132 -12.86 4.58 10.77
CA LEU A 132 -12.43 5.93 11.11
C LEU A 132 -12.90 6.97 10.11
N LYS A 133 -13.00 6.63 8.83
CA LYS A 133 -13.62 7.50 7.81
C LYS A 133 -15.09 7.75 8.09
N ARG A 134 -15.82 6.73 8.58
CA ARG A 134 -17.23 6.85 8.96
C ARG A 134 -17.40 7.71 10.21
N GLU A 135 -16.58 7.47 11.23
CA GLU A 135 -16.57 8.25 12.47
C GLU A 135 -16.23 9.72 12.22
N ALA A 136 -15.26 10.00 11.35
CA ALA A 136 -14.89 11.35 10.93
C ALA A 136 -15.98 12.05 10.08
N GLY A 137 -17.05 11.35 9.68
CA GLY A 137 -18.16 11.93 8.93
C GLY A 137 -17.81 12.29 7.48
N LEU A 138 -16.86 11.59 6.85
CA LEU A 138 -16.53 11.86 5.46
C LEU A 138 -17.74 11.62 4.54
N PRO A 139 -17.86 12.32 3.40
CA PRO A 139 -18.84 12.00 2.37
C PRO A 139 -18.77 10.53 1.94
N ARG A 140 -19.93 9.94 1.60
CA ARG A 140 -20.03 8.50 1.23
C ARG A 140 -18.99 8.07 0.18
N TYR A 141 -18.76 8.89 -0.84
CA TYR A 141 -17.77 8.55 -1.86
C TYR A 141 -16.33 8.44 -1.32
N GLN A 142 -15.95 9.22 -0.30
CA GLN A 142 -14.64 9.11 0.36
C GLN A 142 -14.59 7.95 1.36
N GLN A 143 -15.72 7.62 1.99
CA GLN A 143 -15.82 6.43 2.85
C GLN A 143 -15.63 5.14 2.04
N GLU A 144 -16.30 5.03 0.89
CA GLU A 144 -16.21 3.87 -0.01
C GLU A 144 -14.89 3.85 -0.79
N ASN A 145 -14.29 5.02 -1.00
CA ASN A 145 -12.97 5.11 -1.63
C ASN A 145 -11.89 4.52 -0.71
N GLY A 146 -11.27 3.42 -1.14
CA GLY A 146 -10.31 2.68 -0.32
C GLY A 146 -10.92 1.53 0.48
N ASP A 147 -12.23 1.31 0.38
CA ASP A 147 -12.85 0.07 0.88
C ASP A 147 -12.50 -1.07 -0.09
N PRO A 148 -11.82 -2.15 0.37
CA PRO A 148 -11.46 -3.25 -0.50
C PRO A 148 -12.67 -4.07 -0.97
N ASP A 149 -13.81 -3.99 -0.28
CA ASP A 149 -15.03 -4.73 -0.64
C ASP A 149 -15.90 -3.96 -1.66
N LYS A 150 -15.49 -2.73 -2.03
CA LYS A 150 -16.15 -1.93 -3.08
C LYS A 150 -15.38 -1.98 -4.39
N ASP A 151 -16.10 -1.87 -5.49
CA ASP A 151 -15.49 -1.79 -6.83
C ASP A 151 -14.88 -0.40 -7.07
N GLY A 152 -13.74 -0.15 -6.43
CA GLY A 152 -12.98 1.09 -6.53
C GLY A 152 -11.53 0.86 -6.98
N LEU A 153 -10.80 1.96 -7.22
CA LEU A 153 -9.40 1.91 -7.65
C LEU A 153 -8.52 1.10 -6.68
N PHE A 154 -8.72 1.27 -5.37
CA PHE A 154 -7.98 0.54 -4.33
C PHE A 154 -8.06 -0.97 -4.52
N ARG A 155 -9.27 -1.52 -4.56
CA ARG A 155 -9.51 -2.95 -4.81
C ARG A 155 -8.82 -3.42 -6.09
N ARG A 156 -9.01 -2.68 -7.18
CA ARG A 156 -8.49 -3.07 -8.51
C ARG A 156 -6.96 -3.08 -8.54
N TYR A 157 -6.28 -2.07 -8.02
CA TYR A 157 -4.81 -2.06 -8.04
C TYR A 157 -4.24 -3.07 -7.04
N LEU A 158 -4.92 -3.32 -5.91
CA LEU A 158 -4.46 -4.30 -4.92
C LEU A 158 -4.52 -5.72 -5.50
N ILE A 159 -5.59 -6.05 -6.23
CA ILE A 159 -5.70 -7.31 -6.99
C ILE A 159 -4.65 -7.37 -8.10
N ALA A 160 -4.47 -6.30 -8.89
CA ALA A 160 -3.44 -6.27 -9.93
C ALA A 160 -2.03 -6.44 -9.34
N SER A 161 -1.77 -5.88 -8.16
CA SER A 161 -0.49 -6.05 -7.45
C SER A 161 -0.31 -7.47 -6.95
N GLN A 162 -1.38 -8.10 -6.44
CA GLN A 162 -1.37 -9.51 -6.06
C GLN A 162 -0.98 -10.40 -7.25
N GLU A 163 -1.56 -10.18 -8.44
CA GLU A 163 -1.22 -10.97 -9.63
C GLU A 163 0.28 -10.93 -9.94
N ARG A 164 0.91 -9.75 -9.90
CA ARG A 164 2.36 -9.59 -10.14
C ARG A 164 3.20 -10.29 -9.07
N LEU A 165 2.77 -10.25 -7.82
CA LEU A 165 3.45 -10.93 -6.71
C LEU A 165 3.32 -12.46 -6.82
N LEU A 166 2.16 -12.97 -7.23
CA LEU A 166 1.95 -14.40 -7.48
C LEU A 166 2.80 -14.89 -8.66
N GLU A 167 2.88 -14.11 -9.75
CA GLU A 167 3.74 -14.40 -10.90
C GLU A 167 5.23 -14.44 -10.52
N ALA A 168 5.64 -13.61 -9.57
CA ALA A 168 7.00 -13.62 -9.03
C ALA A 168 7.25 -14.75 -7.99
N GLY A 169 6.26 -15.60 -7.72
CA GLY A 169 6.38 -16.76 -6.84
C GLY A 169 6.13 -16.48 -5.35
N TYR A 170 5.63 -15.31 -4.99
CA TYR A 170 5.29 -14.99 -3.60
C TYR A 170 3.91 -15.52 -3.21
N THR A 171 3.74 -15.85 -1.94
CA THR A 171 2.43 -16.24 -1.38
C THR A 171 1.73 -15.01 -0.83
N VAL A 172 0.70 -14.54 -1.53
CA VAL A 172 -0.12 -13.39 -1.14
C VAL A 172 -1.60 -13.65 -1.42
N ARG A 173 -2.49 -13.02 -0.65
CA ARG A 173 -3.94 -13.22 -0.76
C ARG A 173 -4.74 -11.97 -0.44
N PHE A 174 -5.63 -11.63 -1.35
CA PHE A 174 -6.67 -10.63 -1.23
C PHE A 174 -7.91 -11.27 -0.63
N GLY A 175 -8.50 -10.61 0.37
CA GLY A 175 -9.78 -11.00 0.95
C GLY A 175 -9.71 -11.21 2.46
N PRO A 176 -10.86 -11.51 3.08
CA PRO A 176 -11.00 -11.61 4.53
C PRO A 176 -10.34 -12.87 5.12
N ASP A 177 -10.16 -13.92 4.30
CA ASP A 177 -9.53 -15.19 4.70
C ASP A 177 -8.02 -15.22 4.38
N ALA A 178 -7.38 -14.05 4.39
CA ALA A 178 -5.94 -13.92 4.23
C ALA A 178 -5.28 -13.89 5.61
N PHE A 179 -4.36 -14.84 5.86
CA PHE A 179 -3.83 -15.14 7.18
C PHE A 179 -2.36 -14.68 7.32
N ASP A 180 -1.84 -14.65 8.56
CA ASP A 180 -0.57 -14.04 9.04
C ASP A 180 -0.63 -12.53 9.33
N LEU A 181 -1.70 -12.09 10.00
CA LEU A 181 -1.83 -10.76 10.55
C LEU A 181 -1.71 -10.76 12.08
N PHE A 182 -0.78 -9.97 12.61
CA PHE A 182 -0.72 -9.61 14.01
C PHE A 182 -1.16 -8.15 14.17
N SER A 183 -2.12 -7.91 15.06
CA SER A 183 -2.58 -6.57 15.43
C SER A 183 -2.36 -6.37 16.92
N THR A 184 -1.72 -5.28 17.31
CA THR A 184 -1.56 -4.91 18.71
C THR A 184 -1.88 -3.44 18.93
N ARG A 185 -2.44 -3.14 20.11
CA ARG A 185 -2.72 -1.77 20.54
C ARG A 185 -1.66 -1.36 21.56
N LEU A 186 -0.97 -0.27 21.28
CA LEU A 186 0.00 0.37 22.16
C LEU A 186 -0.74 1.12 23.27
N SER A 187 -0.39 0.80 24.52
CA SER A 187 -0.84 1.48 25.73
C SER A 187 -0.27 2.89 25.84
#